data_AF-B9T808-F1
#
_entry.id   AF-B9T808-F1
#
_cell.length_a   1.000
_cell.length_b   1.000
_cell.length_c   1.000
_cell.angle_alpha   90.00
_cell.angle_beta   90.00
_cell.angle_gamma   90.00
#
_symmetry.space_group_name_H-M   'P 1'
#
loop_
_entity.id
_entity.type
_entity.pdbx_description
1 polymer ?
#
loop_
_entity_poly.entity_id
_entity_poly.type
_entity_poly.pdbx_seq_one_letter_code
_entity_poly.pdbx_strand_id
1 'polypeptide(L)'
;MYPDEEAYPFVLASCSSLLDVVNGKVIHGHLTKLGFESFYLLGAALIEMYGSSADFENERHVDNGKSSCDLSYWNSLIFEASKTGNIKESFLFYKKMRMEKVIPDSVTNGYAVRSIELLRNMAKSRAVEIY
;
A
#
# COMPACT_ATOMS: atom_id res chain seq x y z
N MET A 1 -2.63 27.20 1.33
CA MET A 1 -2.33 26.08 0.42
C MET A 1 -1.91 24.94 1.33
N TYR A 2 -2.77 23.93 1.51
CA TYR A 2 -2.41 22.72 2.27
C TYR A 2 -1.32 21.99 1.48
N PRO A 3 -0.25 21.46 2.11
CA PRO A 3 0.54 20.45 1.45
C PRO A 3 -0.42 19.33 1.06
N ASP A 4 -0.43 18.98 -0.21
CA ASP A 4 -1.02 17.73 -0.65
C ASP A 4 -0.41 16.58 0.15
N GLU A 5 -1.16 15.50 0.28
CA GLU A 5 -0.70 14.25 0.92
C GLU A 5 0.71 13.84 0.44
N GLU A 6 1.04 14.19 -0.80
CA GLU A 6 2.30 13.95 -1.48
C GLU A 6 3.50 14.72 -0.90
N ALA A 7 3.30 15.85 -0.22
CA ALA A 7 4.39 16.65 0.34
C ALA A 7 4.93 16.11 1.68
N TYR A 8 4.08 15.44 2.47
CA TYR A 8 4.44 14.97 3.81
C TYR A 8 5.64 14.00 3.89
N PRO A 9 5.84 13.06 2.94
CA PRO A 9 7.04 12.22 2.93
C PRO A 9 8.33 13.04 2.88
N PHE A 10 8.36 14.14 2.10
CA PHE A 10 9.55 15.01 2.00
C PHE A 10 9.81 15.78 3.30
N VAL A 11 8.74 16.21 3.97
CA VAL A 11 8.87 16.89 5.28
C VAL A 11 9.38 15.90 6.34
N LEU A 12 8.85 14.69 6.38
CA LEU A 12 9.31 13.63 7.29
C LEU A 12 10.77 13.24 7.01
N ALA A 13 11.18 13.13 5.74
CA ALA A 13 12.57 12.89 5.35
C ALA A 13 13.51 14.01 5.81
N SER A 14 13.04 15.26 5.76
CA SER A 14 13.79 16.42 6.27
C SER A 14 13.95 16.35 7.80
N CYS A 15 12.89 16.01 8.53
CA CYS A 15 12.95 15.79 9.98
C CYS A 15 13.90 14.64 10.34
N SER A 16 13.87 13.55 9.57
CA SER A 16 14.79 12.42 9.72
C SER A 16 16.25 12.85 9.55
N SER A 17 16.55 13.56 8.46
CA SER A 17 17.90 14.04 8.15
C SER A 17 18.45 15.04 9.17
N LEU A 18 17.56 15.83 9.79
CA LEU A 18 17.90 16.81 10.83
C LEU A 18 17.83 16.24 12.26
N LEU A 19 17.43 14.97 12.42
CA LEU A 19 17.14 14.34 13.71
C LEU A 19 16.12 15.13 14.55
N ASP A 20 15.21 15.84 13.90
CA ASP A 20 14.22 16.72 14.52
C ASP A 20 12.94 15.95 14.85
N VAL A 21 13.04 15.13 15.90
CA VAL A 21 11.92 14.31 16.40
C VAL A 21 10.74 15.16 16.90
N VAL A 22 11.00 16.39 17.35
CA VAL A 22 9.96 17.27 17.89
C VAL A 22 9.01 17.68 16.79
N ASN A 23 9.54 18.20 15.67
CA ASN A 23 8.71 18.53 14.51
C ASN A 23 8.14 17.27 13.84
N GLY A 24 8.88 16.16 13.81
CA GLY A 24 8.38 14.87 13.33
C GLY A 24 7.13 14.40 14.09
N LYS A 25 7.09 14.55 15.42
CA LYS A 25 5.91 14.23 16.25
C LYS A 25 4.72 15.15 16.00
N VAL A 26 4.97 16.44 15.76
CA VAL A 26 3.91 17.40 15.39
C VAL A 26 3.25 16.97 14.08
N ILE A 27 4.05 16.60 13.09
CA ILE A 27 3.56 16.12 11.79
C ILE A 27 2.83 14.78 11.96
N HIS A 28 3.38 13.83 12.72
CA HIS A 28 2.72 12.56 13.01
C HIS A 28 1.31 12.79 13.59
N GLY A 29 1.19 13.63 14.63
CA GLY A 29 -0.10 13.97 15.22
C GLY A 29 -1.06 14.67 14.26
N HIS A 30 -0.54 15.43 13.29
CA HIS A 30 -1.35 16.01 12.22
C HIS A 30 -1.86 14.94 11.25
N LEU A 31 -0.99 14.03 10.80
CA LEU A 31 -1.34 12.91 9.91
C LEU A 31 -2.36 11.96 10.54
N THR A 32 -2.20 11.63 11.84
CA THR A 32 -3.17 10.83 12.59
C THR A 32 -4.55 11.50 12.63
N LYS A 33 -4.62 12.81 12.87
CA LYS A 33 -5.91 13.54 12.86
C LYS A 33 -6.59 13.54 11.49
N LEU A 34 -5.81 13.46 10.42
CA LEU A 34 -6.32 13.37 9.04
C LEU A 34 -6.64 11.92 8.62
N GLY A 35 -6.29 10.93 9.44
CA GLY A 35 -6.47 9.51 9.12
C GLY A 35 -5.46 8.98 8.10
N PHE A 36 -4.30 9.63 7.95
CA PHE A 36 -3.29 9.28 6.96
C PHE A 36 -2.21 8.32 7.47
N GLU A 37 -2.28 7.89 8.73
CA GLU A 37 -1.32 6.95 9.31
C GLU A 37 -1.40 5.54 8.68
N SER A 38 -2.55 5.17 8.09
CA SER A 38 -2.73 3.91 7.35
C SER A 38 -2.05 3.91 5.97
N PHE A 39 -1.74 5.09 5.43
CA PHE A 39 -1.13 5.19 4.11
C PHE A 39 0.30 4.65 4.14
N TYR A 40 0.56 3.67 3.27
CA TYR A 40 1.81 2.93 3.25
C TYR A 40 3.04 3.84 3.16
N LEU A 41 3.02 4.85 2.29
CA LEU A 41 4.14 5.78 2.08
C LEU A 41 4.42 6.62 3.33
N LEU A 42 3.39 7.12 3.98
CA LEU A 42 3.51 7.97 5.17
C LEU A 42 3.93 7.17 6.40
N GLY A 43 3.38 5.97 6.58
CA GLY A 43 3.82 5.06 7.63
C GLY A 43 5.29 4.66 7.47
N ALA A 44 5.76 4.41 6.25
CA ALA A 44 7.18 4.10 6.00
C ALA A 44 8.10 5.30 6.34
N ALA A 45 7.72 6.51 5.92
CA ALA A 45 8.48 7.73 6.24
C ALA A 45 8.50 8.05 7.74
N LEU A 46 7.41 7.76 8.46
CA LEU A 46 7.35 7.90 9.92
C LEU A 46 8.26 6.90 10.65
N ILE A 47 8.30 5.65 10.20
CA ILE A 47 9.21 4.61 10.73
C ILE A 47 10.66 5.06 10.55
N GLU A 48 11.05 5.50 9.35
CA GLU A 48 12.40 6.00 9.10
C GLU A 48 12.75 7.21 9.98
N MET A 49 11.83 8.15 10.15
CA MET A 49 12.05 9.35 10.98
C MET A 49 12.23 9.01 12.46
N TYR A 50 11.39 8.13 13.02
CA TYR A 50 11.50 7.70 14.40
C TYR A 50 12.74 6.82 14.63
N GLY A 51 13.05 5.92 13.70
CA GLY A 51 14.26 5.10 13.77
C GLY A 51 15.55 5.94 13.70
N SER A 52 15.59 6.94 12.82
CA SER A 52 16.75 7.85 12.72
C SER A 52 16.96 8.69 13.98
N SER A 53 15.86 9.05 14.66
CA SER A 53 15.90 9.76 15.94
C SER A 53 15.98 8.85 17.18
N ALA A 54 16.14 7.53 17.00
CA ALA A 54 16.20 6.51 18.04
C ALA A 54 14.97 6.45 18.97
N ASP A 55 13.81 6.92 18.51
CA ASP A 55 12.53 6.82 19.21
C ASP A 55 11.79 5.54 18.81
N PHE A 56 12.40 4.41 19.18
CA PHE A 56 11.97 3.07 18.79
C PHE A 56 10.56 2.71 19.28
N GLU A 57 10.09 3.33 20.36
CA GLU A 57 8.73 3.13 20.88
C GLU A 57 7.69 3.67 19.89
N ASN A 58 7.89 4.89 19.38
CA ASN A 58 7.00 5.47 18.37
C ASN A 58 7.18 4.80 17.00
N GLU A 59 8.40 4.42 16.63
CA GLU A 59 8.65 3.62 15.43
C GLU A 59 7.81 2.33 15.45
N ARG A 60 7.86 1.59 16.55
CA ARG A 60 7.12 0.35 16.73
C ARG A 60 5.61 0.57 16.79
N HIS A 61 5.16 1.69 17.36
CA HIS A 61 3.74 2.05 17.37
C HIS A 61 3.21 2.24 15.95
N VAL A 62 3.95 2.96 15.12
CA VAL A 62 3.60 3.19 13.70
C VAL A 62 3.65 1.87 12.92
N ASP A 63 4.67 1.04 13.11
CA ASP A 63 4.80 -0.26 12.43
C ASP A 63 3.64 -1.21 12.78
N ASN A 64 3.25 -1.27 14.05
CA ASN A 64 2.07 -2.06 14.47
C ASN A 64 0.76 -1.49 13.92
N GLY A 65 0.65 -0.17 13.79
CA GLY A 65 -0.49 0.54 13.19
C GLY A 65 -0.61 0.35 11.67
N LYS A 66 0.49 0.04 10.99
CA LYS A 66 0.57 -0.22 9.54
C LYS A 66 -0.14 -1.50 9.08
N SER A 67 -0.76 -2.25 10.01
CA SER A 67 -1.38 -3.56 9.78
C SER A 67 -2.71 -3.54 9.00
N SER A 68 -3.17 -2.38 8.54
CA SER A 68 -4.23 -2.26 7.54
C SER A 68 -3.65 -1.76 6.22
N CYS A 69 -3.29 -2.67 5.32
CA CYS A 69 -3.04 -2.26 3.94
C CYS A 69 -4.36 -1.72 3.36
N ASP A 70 -4.42 -0.44 3.05
CA ASP A 70 -5.61 0.19 2.50
C ASP A 70 -6.01 -0.44 1.15
N LEU A 71 -7.29 -0.33 0.80
CA LEU A 71 -7.87 -0.81 -0.46
C LEU A 71 -7.03 -0.40 -1.70
N SER A 72 -6.46 0.81 -1.68
CA SER A 72 -5.59 1.33 -2.75
C SER A 72 -4.28 0.54 -2.94
N TYR A 73 -3.70 0.06 -1.84
CA TYR A 73 -2.50 -0.78 -1.87
C TYR A 73 -2.81 -2.15 -2.48
N TRP A 74 -3.89 -2.78 -2.03
CA TRP A 74 -4.36 -4.05 -2.59
C TRP A 74 -4.74 -3.92 -4.06
N ASN A 75 -5.40 -2.82 -4.43
CA ASN A 75 -5.74 -2.52 -5.82
C ASN A 75 -4.50 -2.37 -6.70
N SER A 76 -3.45 -1.70 -6.21
CA SER A 76 -2.18 -1.57 -6.93
C SER A 76 -1.50 -2.93 -7.15
N LEU A 77 -1.39 -3.76 -6.11
CA LEU A 77 -0.78 -5.10 -6.21
C LEU A 77 -1.55 -6.03 -7.15
N ILE A 78 -2.89 -6.05 -7.05
CA ILE A 78 -3.74 -6.88 -7.89
C ILE A 78 -3.71 -6.38 -9.35
N PHE A 79 -3.72 -5.07 -9.57
CA PHE A 79 -3.59 -4.48 -10.90
C PHE A 79 -2.28 -4.86 -11.57
N GLU A 80 -1.16 -4.67 -10.88
CA GLU A 80 0.17 -4.95 -11.43
C GLU A 80 0.33 -6.44 -11.78
N ALA A 81 -0.06 -7.34 -10.88
CA ALA A 81 -0.05 -8.78 -11.14
C ALA A 81 -0.99 -9.18 -12.30
N SER A 82 -2.13 -8.48 -12.45
CA SER A 82 -3.03 -8.71 -13.59
C SER A 82 -2.44 -8.22 -14.93
N LYS A 83 -1.68 -7.10 -14.91
CA LYS A 83 -1.05 -6.50 -16.08
C LYS A 83 0.10 -7.36 -16.61
N THR A 84 0.86 -8.00 -15.73
CA THR A 84 1.95 -8.91 -16.09
C THR A 84 1.47 -10.32 -16.47
N GLY A 85 0.16 -10.59 -16.37
CA GLY A 85 -0.43 -11.90 -16.66
C GLY A 85 -0.20 -12.94 -15.57
N ASN A 86 0.35 -12.55 -14.42
CA ASN A 86 0.60 -13.43 -13.28
C ASN A 86 -0.68 -13.64 -12.45
N ILE A 87 -1.59 -14.43 -12.99
CA ILE A 87 -2.92 -14.67 -12.43
C ILE A 87 -2.85 -15.31 -11.03
N LYS A 88 -1.87 -16.19 -10.77
CA LYS A 88 -1.70 -16.83 -9.45
C LYS A 88 -1.39 -15.80 -8.36
N GLU A 89 -0.54 -14.84 -8.68
CA GLU A 89 -0.12 -13.78 -7.78
C GLU A 89 -1.26 -12.77 -7.53
N SER A 90 -1.99 -12.39 -8.59
CA SER A 90 -3.21 -11.58 -8.49
C SER A 90 -4.24 -12.20 -7.53
N PHE A 91 -4.52 -13.50 -7.66
CA PHE A 91 -5.41 -14.22 -6.74
C PHE A 91 -4.87 -14.32 -5.31
N LEU A 92 -3.55 -14.45 -5.13
CA LEU A 92 -2.94 -14.49 -3.81
C LEU A 92 -3.11 -13.15 -3.09
N PHE A 93 -2.91 -12.03 -3.78
CA PHE A 93 -3.13 -10.69 -3.22
C PHE A 93 -4.60 -10.45 -2.89
N TYR A 94 -5.53 -10.83 -3.78
CA TYR A 94 -6.97 -10.77 -3.49
C TYR A 94 -7.35 -11.58 -2.24
N LYS A 95 -6.77 -12.78 -2.07
CA LYS A 95 -7.02 -13.61 -0.87
C LYS A 95 -6.47 -12.95 0.39
N LYS A 96 -5.26 -12.39 0.35
CA LYS A 96 -4.64 -11.68 1.48
C LYS A 96 -5.44 -10.44 1.89
N MET A 97 -5.87 -9.63 0.94
CA MET A 97 -6.79 -8.50 1.14
C MET A 97 -8.04 -8.91 1.94
N ARG A 98 -8.66 -10.04 1.58
CA ARG A 98 -9.86 -10.55 2.27
C ARG A 98 -9.56 -11.09 3.67
N MET A 99 -8.38 -11.67 3.90
CA MET A 99 -7.94 -12.13 5.23
C MET A 99 -7.67 -10.96 6.17
N GLU A 100 -7.22 -9.84 5.63
CA GLU A 100 -7.06 -8.56 6.35
C GLU A 100 -8.38 -7.79 6.51
N LYS A 101 -9.52 -8.40 6.16
CA LYS A 101 -10.87 -7.83 6.27
C LYS A 101 -11.09 -6.55 5.45
N VAL A 102 -10.25 -6.30 4.45
CA VAL A 102 -10.43 -5.20 3.49
C VAL A 102 -11.48 -5.61 2.45
N ILE A 103 -12.51 -4.77 2.26
CA ILE A 103 -13.64 -5.05 1.39
C ILE A 103 -13.30 -4.67 -0.06
N PRO A 104 -13.36 -5.59 -1.03
CA PRO A 104 -13.16 -5.28 -2.45
C PRO A 104 -14.19 -4.30 -3.00
N ASP A 105 -13.75 -3.32 -3.79
CA ASP A 105 -14.63 -2.42 -4.53
C ASP A 105 -14.86 -2.89 -5.98
N SER A 106 -15.56 -2.09 -6.77
CA SER A 106 -15.79 -2.38 -8.19
C SER A 106 -14.49 -2.45 -8.99
N VAL A 107 -13.44 -1.75 -8.56
CA VAL A 107 -12.11 -1.74 -9.20
C VAL A 107 -11.37 -3.03 -8.89
N THR A 108 -11.32 -3.46 -7.62
CA THR A 108 -10.76 -4.76 -7.21
C THR A 108 -11.44 -5.91 -7.95
N ASN A 109 -12.78 -5.88 -8.02
CA ASN A 109 -13.56 -6.90 -8.71
C ASN A 109 -13.30 -6.89 -10.23
N GLY A 110 -13.11 -5.71 -10.83
CA GLY A 110 -12.70 -5.58 -12.24
C GLY A 110 -11.36 -6.24 -12.55
N TYR A 111 -10.37 -6.12 -11.67
CA TYR A 111 -9.07 -6.78 -11.85
C TYR A 111 -9.16 -8.30 -11.70
N ALA A 112 -10.01 -8.79 -10.79
CA ALA A 112 -10.28 -10.23 -10.65
C ALA A 112 -10.96 -10.80 -11.91
N VAL A 113 -11.97 -10.11 -12.46
CA VAL A 113 -12.64 -10.50 -13.71
C VAL A 113 -11.67 -10.48 -14.89
N ARG A 114 -10.81 -9.45 -15.00
CA ARG A 114 -9.77 -9.37 -16.04
C ARG A 114 -8.78 -10.54 -15.97
N SER A 115 -8.42 -10.97 -14.76
CA SER A 115 -7.56 -12.14 -14.54
C SER A 115 -8.25 -13.44 -15.02
N ILE A 116 -9.57 -13.55 -14.91
CA ILE A 116 -10.38 -14.68 -15.43
C ILE A 116 -10.52 -14.62 -16.96
N GLU A 117 -10.69 -13.43 -17.54
CA GLU A 117 -10.70 -13.22 -19.00
C GLU A 117 -9.36 -13.64 -19.62
N LEU A 118 -8.24 -13.28 -18.99
CA LEU A 118 -6.89 -13.68 -19.40
C LEU A 118 -6.68 -15.20 -19.30
N LEU A 119 -7.22 -15.86 -18.27
CA LEU A 119 -7.23 -17.34 -18.19
C LEU A 119 -7.99 -17.97 -19.35
N ARG A 120 -9.17 -17.43 -19.71
CA ARG A 120 -9.97 -17.91 -20.86
C ARG A 120 -9.22 -17.73 -22.18
N ASN A 121 -8.54 -16.58 -22.35
CA ASN A 121 -7.81 -16.28 -23.58
C ASN A 121 -6.53 -17.13 -23.73
N MET A 122 -5.79 -17.38 -22.64
CA MET A 122 -4.64 -18.30 -22.66
C MET A 122 -5.06 -19.76 -22.88
N ALA A 123 -6.19 -20.19 -22.31
CA ALA A 123 -6.72 -21.53 -22.56
C ALA A 123 -7.16 -21.71 -24.02
N LYS A 124 -7.68 -20.65 -24.65
CA LYS A 124 -8.00 -20.63 -26.08
C LYS A 124 -6.76 -20.61 -26.98
N SER A 125 -5.72 -19.82 -26.67
CA SER A 125 -4.52 -19.77 -27.53
C SER A 125 -3.76 -21.11 -27.54
N ARG A 126 -3.68 -21.80 -26.40
CA ARG A 126 -3.12 -23.16 -26.32
C ARG A 126 -3.92 -24.20 -27.09
N ALA A 127 -5.22 -24.00 -27.28
CA ALA A 127 -6.06 -24.90 -28.09
C ALA A 127 -5.87 -24.67 -29.59
N VAL A 128 -5.40 -23.50 -30.00
CA VAL A 128 -5.12 -23.16 -31.41
C VAL A 128 -3.73 -23.62 -31.85
N GLU A 129 -2.76 -23.72 -30.94
CA GLU A 129 -1.40 -24.23 -31.23
C GLU A 129 -1.29 -25.77 -31.35
N ILE A 130 -2.40 -26.50 -31.20
CA ILE A 130 -2.46 -27.98 -31.31
C ILE A 130 -3.13 -28.44 -32.63
N TYR A 131 -3.39 -27.53 -33.56
CA TYR A 131 -3.84 -27.81 -34.93
C TYR A 131 -2.83 -27.28 -35.95
#